data_AF-A0A7V2UKD9-F1
#
_entry.id   AF-A0A7V2UKD9-F1
#
_cell.length_a   1.000
_cell.length_b   1.000
_cell.length_c   1.000
_cell.angle_alpha   90.00
_cell.angle_beta   90.00
_cell.angle_gamma   90.00
#
_symmetry.space_group_name_H-M   'P 1'
#
loop_
_entity.id
_entity.type
_entity.pdbx_description
1 polymer ?
#
loop_
_entity_poly.entity_id
_entity_poly.type
_entity_poly.pdbx_seq_one_letter_code
_entity_poly.pdbx_strand_id
1 'polypeptide(L)' 'DVMLDDRGERPGAMFADWELIGVPHRVTIGDKGLKDGQVEYQHRRDAAATKVAAADVLGLLKERLGV' A
#
# COMPACT_ATOMS: atom_id res chain seq x y z
N ASP A 1 12.97 0.71 -5.62
CA ASP A 1 13.11 -0.21 -4.48
C ASP A 1 11.80 -0.42 -3.76
N VAL A 2 11.70 -1.52 -3.02
CA VAL A 2 10.53 -1.92 -2.23
C VAL A 2 10.95 -2.04 -0.78
N MET A 3 10.16 -1.48 0.13
CA MET A 3 10.38 -1.56 1.57
C MET A 3 9.17 -2.21 2.22
N LEU A 4 9.42 -3.14 3.15
CA LEU A 4 8.41 -3.69 4.04
C LEU A 4 8.56 -3.03 5.40
N ASP A 5 7.48 -2.46 5.93
CA ASP A 5 7.44 -1.96 7.30
C ASP A 5 6.75 -2.98 8.20
N ASP A 6 7.56 -3.74 8.93
CA ASP A 6 7.17 -4.77 9.88
C ASP A 6 7.49 -4.39 11.34
N ARG A 7 7.73 -3.09 11.60
CA ARG A 7 8.12 -2.57 12.94
C ARG A 7 7.11 -2.85 14.05
N GLY A 8 5.89 -3.29 13.73
CA GLY A 8 4.82 -3.53 14.71
C GLY A 8 4.24 -2.24 15.32
N GLU A 9 4.55 -1.09 14.71
CA GLU A 9 4.02 0.20 15.11
C GLU A 9 2.53 0.34 14.78
N ARG A 10 1.86 1.35 15.36
CA ARG A 10 0.47 1.61 15.01
C ARG A 10 0.38 2.06 13.53
N PRO A 11 -0.65 1.62 12.77
CA PRO A 11 -0.78 1.99 11.36
C PRO A 11 -0.71 3.50 11.10
N GLY A 12 -1.30 4.31 11.98
CA GLY A 12 -1.25 5.77 11.86
C GLY A 12 0.18 6.36 11.95
N ALA A 13 1.04 5.80 12.80
CA ALA A 13 2.44 6.22 12.90
C ALA A 13 3.25 5.78 11.67
N MET A 14 3.08 4.52 11.25
CA MET A 14 3.69 4.01 10.02
C MET A 14 3.31 4.86 8.81
N PHE A 15 2.03 5.20 8.66
CA PHE A 15 1.54 6.00 7.55
C PHE A 15 2.13 7.41 7.53
N ALA A 16 2.22 8.06 8.69
CA ALA A 16 2.83 9.38 8.80
C ALA A 16 4.31 9.35 8.40
N ASP A 17 5.08 8.36 8.86
CA ASP A 17 6.50 8.21 8.51
C ASP A 17 6.70 8.04 7.00
N TRP A 18 5.97 7.11 6.37
CA TRP A 18 6.11 6.85 4.93
C TRP A 18 5.60 7.98 4.05
N GLU A 19 4.59 8.70 4.51
CA GLU A 19 4.07 9.89 3.84
C GLU A 19 5.05 11.07 3.93
N LEU A 20 5.76 11.20 5.06
CA LEU A 20 6.83 12.16 5.25
C LEU A 20 8.06 11.83 4.38
N ILE A 21 8.50 10.57 4.36
CA ILE A 21 9.55 10.07 3.46
C ILE A 21 9.16 10.31 2.00
N GLY A 22 7.86 10.23 1.71
CA GLY A 22 7.30 10.58 0.44
C GLY A 22 7.22 9.45 -0.56
N VAL A 23 7.02 8.23 -0.06
CA VAL A 23 6.82 7.04 -0.89
C VAL A 23 5.64 7.25 -1.84
N PRO A 24 5.81 7.04 -3.15
CA PRO A 24 4.76 7.31 -4.14
C PRO A 24 3.64 6.27 -4.10
N HIS A 25 3.97 5.01 -3.85
CA HIS A 25 3.02 3.88 -3.88
C HIS A 25 3.04 3.16 -2.54
N ARG A 26 1.88 3.10 -1.87
CA ARG A 26 1.71 2.36 -0.60
C ARG A 26 0.72 1.21 -0.81
N VAL A 27 1.09 0.04 -0.31
CA VAL A 27 0.19 -1.12 -0.21
C VAL A 27 0.07 -1.49 1.26
N THR A 28 -1.16 -1.49 1.77
CA THR A 28 -1.48 -1.88 3.13
C THR A 28 -2.15 -3.25 3.11
N ILE A 29 -1.57 -4.17 3.88
CA ILE A 29 -2.07 -5.53 4.07
C ILE A 29 -2.62 -5.62 5.48
N GLY A 30 -3.91 -5.88 5.61
CA GLY A 30 -4.57 -6.07 6.90
C GLY A 30 -5.40 -7.34 6.91
N ASP A 31 -5.56 -7.95 8.07
CA ASP A 31 -6.21 -9.26 8.24
C ASP A 31 -7.61 -9.33 7.61
N LYS A 32 -8.39 -8.24 7.73
CA LYS A 32 -9.74 -8.19 7.18
C LYS A 32 -9.72 -8.20 5.64
N GLY A 33 -8.91 -7.32 5.04
CA GLY A 33 -8.78 -7.28 3.58
C GLY A 33 -8.25 -8.60 3.04
N LEU A 34 -7.25 -9.18 3.71
CA LEU A 34 -6.63 -10.42 3.28
C LEU A 34 -7.60 -11.60 3.32
N LYS A 35 -8.50 -11.67 4.32
CA LYS A 35 -9.59 -12.66 4.36
C LYS A 35 -10.55 -12.54 3.17
N ASP A 36 -10.76 -11.33 2.69
CA ASP A 36 -11.57 -11.03 1.50
C ASP A 36 -10.74 -11.14 0.19
N GLY A 37 -9.46 -11.54 0.27
CA GLY A 37 -8.56 -11.62 -0.89
C GLY A 37 -8.13 -10.25 -1.44
N GLN A 38 -8.20 -9.21 -0.63
CA GLN A 38 -7.98 -7.80 -1.03
C GLN A 38 -6.85 -7.15 -0.22
N VAL A 39 -6.20 -6.17 -0.85
CA VAL A 39 -5.24 -5.25 -0.24
C VAL A 39 -5.66 -3.82 -0.52
N GLU A 40 -5.16 -2.88 0.27
CA GLU A 40 -5.43 -1.45 0.08
C GLU A 40 -4.23 -0.81 -0.61
N TYR A 41 -4.43 -0.29 -1.82
CA TYR A 41 -3.44 0.46 -2.56
C TYR A 41 -3.75 1.95 -2.48
N GLN A 42 -2.73 2.78 -2.22
CA GLN A 42 -2.85 4.22 -2.27
C GLN A 42 -1.63 4.83 -2.95
N HIS A 43 -1.87 5.65 -3.98
CA HIS A 43 -0.84 6.55 -4.47
C HIS A 43 -0.81 7.82 -3.62
N ARG A 44 0.36 8.42 -3.44
CA ARG A 44 0.55 9.63 -2.61
C ARG A 44 -0.34 10.81 -3.02
N ARG A 45 -0.73 10.89 -4.30
CA ARG A 45 -1.62 11.95 -4.81
C ARG A 45 -3.11 11.61 -4.69
N ASP A 46 -3.44 10.38 -4.27
CA ASP A 46 -4.82 9.94 -4.16
C ASP A 46 -5.39 10.35 -2.79
N ALA A 47 -6.61 10.89 -2.81
CA ALA A 47 -7.30 11.31 -1.59
C ALA A 47 -7.67 10.13 -0.66
N ALA A 48 -7.76 8.91 -1.20
CA ALA A 48 -8.13 7.72 -0.47
C ALA A 48 -7.49 6.46 -1.06
N ALA A 49 -7.37 5.42 -0.22
CA ALA A 49 -6.94 4.10 -0.66
C ALA A 49 -8.04 3.39 -1.47
N THR A 50 -7.61 2.64 -2.49
CA THR A 50 -8.46 1.80 -3.32
C THR A 50 -8.23 0.34 -2.95
N LYS A 51 -9.31 -0.43 -2.81
CA LYS A 51 -9.21 -1.88 -2.61
C LYS A 51 -8.89 -2.56 -3.94
N VAL A 52 -7.89 -3.42 -3.92
CA VAL A 52 -7.41 -4.17 -5.09
C VAL A 52 -7.32 -5.63 -4.68
N ALA A 53 -7.64 -6.56 -5.60
CA ALA A 53 -7.42 -7.97 -5.32
C ALA A 53 -5.92 -8.21 -5.09
N ALA A 54 -5.59 -9.03 -4.09
CA ALA A 54 -4.20 -9.32 -3.75
C ALA A 54 -3.42 -9.92 -4.93
N ALA A 55 -4.11 -10.66 -5.81
CA ALA A 55 -3.54 -11.22 -7.03
C ALA A 55 -3.18 -10.16 -8.09
N ASP A 56 -3.89 -9.03 -8.11
CA ASP A 56 -3.81 -8.03 -9.18
C ASP A 56 -2.89 -6.85 -8.82
N VAL A 57 -2.58 -6.66 -7.53
CA VAL A 57 -1.82 -5.50 -7.04
C VAL A 57 -0.44 -5.36 -7.70
N LEU A 58 0.22 -6.48 -8.01
CA LEU A 58 1.53 -6.45 -8.67
C LEU A 58 1.42 -5.92 -10.10
N GLY A 59 0.38 -6.32 -10.84
CA GLY A 59 0.13 -5.83 -12.20
C GLY A 59 -0.16 -4.33 -12.21
N LEU A 60 -1.02 -3.90 -11.28
CA LEU A 60 -1.32 -2.48 -11.08
C LEU A 60 -0.06 -1.66 -10.79
N LEU A 61 0.81 -2.14 -9.88
CA LEU A 61 2.04 -1.42 -9.53
C LEU A 61 3.01 -1.32 -10.72
N LYS A 62 3.16 -2.39 -11.49
CA LYS A 62 3.98 -2.40 -12.71
C LYS A 62 3.50 -1.39 -13.74
N GLU A 63 2.20 -1.36 -14.01
CA GLU A 63 1.58 -0.39 -14.92
C GLU A 63 1.83 1.05 -14.46
N ARG A 64 1.69 1.33 -13.15
CA ARG A 64 1.90 2.67 -12.58
C ARG A 64 3.36 3.11 -12.56
N LEU A 65 4.28 2.17 -12.38
CA LEU A 65 5.73 2.41 -12.41
C LEU A 65 6.28 2.48 -13.84
N GLY A 66 5.52 2.01 -14.85
CA GLY A 66 5.94 1.96 -16.24
C GLY A 66 6.96 0.85 -16.53
N VAL A 67 6.87 -0.27 -15.81
CA VAL A 67 7.79 -1.44 -15.90
C VAL A 67 7.07 -2.73 -16.25
#